data_AF-A0A2G6F100-F1
#
_entry.id   AF-A0A2G6F100-F1
#
_cell.length_a   1.000
_cell.length_b   1.000
_cell.length_c   1.000
_cell.angle_alpha   90.00
_cell.angle_beta   90.00
_cell.angle_gamma   90.00
#
_symmetry.space_group_name_H-M   'P 1'
#
loop_
_entity.id
_entity.type
_entity.pdbx_description
1 polymer ?
#
loop_
_entity_poly.entity_id
_entity_poly.type
_entity_poly.pdbx_seq_one_letter_code
_entity_poly.pdbx_strand_id
1 'polypeptide(L)'
;MKKLLLSLMFVGASGFAFAQMNTSNVTATGVGNLTEVNQTGYNNASTVVQDGDMDPLGGVANEAYVTQVGEDNTATVGQFGNSNIAETDQMGTFNSSTQVQGLGWAENNYAMVSQDGDFNVAVQGQLYDNNEAYIYQTGLANVAEQYQSSLFDGMPGNFAYASQLGLFNASFQLQAGSDNVASVYQGEIGNSATQLQAGEGNWATIYQNDISLGGFNTALQIQEGMENVAVIDQGLFYSMNNIALQDQLGDRNYAYVIQEGEDNISVQTQVGEDNYSSTNQIGLENLAVTDQLGAENIATTTQWGDLNTSMIEQLGFGNEAYVAQLGDANYSSVSQVFDLNYAEVFQSGLLNFSFVDQFGVANYAATTQDGIFNISSVEQTGVLNFATTDQLGLLNYAETVQFGDLHMSNIVQTGIGNVSIVNQSN
;
A
#
# COMPACT_ATOMS: atom_id res chain seq x y z
N MET A 1 -83.43 20.05 -28.55
CA MET A 1 -83.06 18.67 -28.14
C MET A 1 -82.14 18.12 -29.22
N LYS A 2 -80.84 17.92 -28.95
CA LYS A 2 -80.23 16.63 -28.49
C LYS A 2 -80.50 15.53 -29.56
N LYS A 3 -79.55 14.83 -30.20
CA LYS A 3 -78.22 14.28 -29.85
C LYS A 3 -77.47 13.94 -31.18
N LEU A 4 -76.18 14.25 -31.37
CA LEU A 4 -74.96 13.49 -31.00
C LEU A 4 -74.75 12.17 -31.77
N LEU A 5 -73.68 12.08 -32.57
CA LEU A 5 -72.83 10.91 -32.88
C LEU A 5 -71.75 11.41 -33.88
N LEU A 6 -70.45 11.25 -33.73
CA LEU A 6 -69.58 10.60 -32.75
C LEU A 6 -68.17 11.18 -33.03
N SER A 7 -67.59 11.93 -32.09
CA SER A 7 -66.20 12.41 -32.21
C SER A 7 -65.24 11.29 -31.82
N LEU A 8 -64.38 10.87 -32.74
CA LEU A 8 -63.12 10.20 -32.37
C LEU A 8 -62.29 11.18 -31.53
N MET A 9 -62.24 10.99 -30.21
CA MET A 9 -61.13 11.48 -29.40
C MET A 9 -60.06 10.40 -29.41
N PHE A 10 -59.12 10.53 -30.34
CA PHE A 10 -57.80 9.95 -30.18
C PHE A 10 -57.07 10.87 -29.20
N VAL A 11 -57.07 10.54 -27.91
CA VAL A 11 -56.12 11.12 -26.97
C VAL A 11 -54.79 10.43 -27.27
N GLY A 12 -54.06 11.00 -28.23
CA GLY A 12 -52.64 10.74 -28.36
C GLY A 12 -51.98 11.28 -27.11
N ALA A 13 -51.68 10.39 -26.15
CA ALA A 13 -50.66 10.66 -25.16
C ALA A 13 -49.34 10.81 -25.93
N SER A 14 -49.04 12.04 -26.34
CA SER A 14 -47.69 12.43 -26.76
C SER A 14 -46.82 12.36 -25.51
N GLY A 15 -46.29 11.16 -25.25
CA GLY A 15 -45.17 11.00 -24.34
C GLY A 15 -44.06 11.93 -24.82
N PHE A 16 -43.62 12.83 -23.95
CA PHE A 16 -42.39 13.58 -24.17
C PHE A 16 -41.27 12.54 -24.27
N ALA A 17 -40.83 12.23 -25.48
CA ALA A 17 -39.55 11.57 -25.67
C ALA A 17 -38.48 12.60 -25.31
N PHE A 18 -37.88 12.47 -24.13
CA PHE A 18 -36.65 13.18 -23.82
C PHE A 18 -35.61 12.75 -24.86
N ALA A 19 -35.13 13.69 -25.67
CA ALA A 19 -33.99 13.45 -26.53
C ALA A 19 -32.78 13.22 -25.64
N GLN A 20 -32.16 12.04 -25.75
CA GLN A 20 -30.92 11.70 -25.07
C GLN A 20 -29.82 12.61 -25.65
N MET A 21 -29.26 13.54 -24.87
CA MET A 21 -28.17 14.43 -25.32
C MET A 21 -26.79 13.76 -25.28
N ASN A 22 -26.72 12.45 -25.54
CA ASN A 22 -25.46 11.72 -25.51
C ASN A 22 -24.58 12.15 -26.69
N THR A 23 -23.30 12.37 -26.44
CA THR A 23 -22.30 12.79 -27.43
C THR A 23 -21.17 11.76 -27.47
N SER A 24 -20.80 11.30 -28.67
CA SER A 24 -19.63 10.45 -28.87
C SER A 24 -18.80 10.96 -30.04
N ASN A 25 -17.50 11.20 -29.80
CA ASN A 25 -16.54 11.60 -30.81
C ASN A 25 -15.51 10.48 -30.99
N VAL A 26 -15.54 9.79 -32.13
CA VAL A 26 -14.59 8.71 -32.45
C VAL A 26 -13.69 9.15 -33.61
N THR A 27 -12.38 9.10 -33.40
CA THR A 27 -11.35 9.28 -34.43
C THR A 27 -10.45 8.06 -34.45
N ALA A 28 -10.46 7.29 -35.54
CA ALA A 28 -9.62 6.11 -35.70
C ALA A 28 -8.78 6.22 -36.99
N THR A 29 -7.46 6.27 -36.84
CA THR A 29 -6.45 6.35 -37.91
C THR A 29 -5.52 5.13 -37.81
N GLY A 30 -5.42 4.35 -38.88
CA GLY A 30 -4.67 3.08 -38.91
C GLY A 30 -5.42 1.96 -39.64
N VAL A 31 -4.91 0.72 -39.55
CA VAL A 31 -5.50 -0.45 -40.22
C VAL A 31 -6.04 -1.44 -39.18
N GLY A 32 -7.33 -1.76 -39.24
CA GLY A 32 -7.93 -2.82 -38.41
C GLY A 32 -8.35 -2.41 -37.00
N ASN A 33 -8.36 -1.12 -36.68
CA ASN A 33 -8.85 -0.63 -35.38
C ASN A 33 -10.37 -0.85 -35.23
N LEU A 34 -10.81 -1.22 -34.03
CA LEU A 34 -12.21 -1.42 -33.64
C LEU A 34 -12.58 -0.43 -32.54
N THR A 35 -13.71 0.25 -32.69
CA THR A 35 -14.31 1.08 -31.63
C THR A 35 -15.79 0.73 -31.50
N GLU A 36 -16.24 0.46 -30.29
CA GLU A 36 -17.66 0.31 -29.93
C GLU A 36 -18.02 1.27 -28.80
N VAL A 37 -19.09 2.05 -29.00
CA VAL A 37 -19.61 2.98 -27.99
C VAL A 37 -21.10 2.78 -27.81
N ASN A 38 -21.53 2.42 -26.60
CA ASN A 38 -22.92 2.22 -26.20
C ASN A 38 -23.30 3.19 -25.06
N GLN A 39 -24.09 4.22 -25.37
CA GLN A 39 -24.53 5.22 -24.39
C GLN A 39 -26.05 5.15 -24.19
N THR A 40 -26.49 4.85 -22.96
CA THR A 40 -27.90 4.81 -22.58
C THR A 40 -28.17 5.80 -21.44
N GLY A 41 -29.16 6.67 -21.58
CA GLY A 41 -29.48 7.71 -20.59
C GLY A 41 -29.30 9.12 -21.15
N TYR A 42 -28.93 10.09 -20.32
CA TYR A 42 -28.97 11.52 -20.69
C TYR A 42 -27.59 12.20 -20.53
N ASN A 43 -27.16 12.92 -21.56
CA ASN A 43 -25.94 13.74 -21.55
C ASN A 43 -24.62 13.01 -21.24
N ASN A 44 -24.54 11.70 -21.55
CA ASN A 44 -23.28 10.98 -21.50
C ASN A 44 -22.36 11.43 -22.63
N ALA A 45 -21.08 11.68 -22.34
CA ALA A 45 -20.07 12.11 -23.28
C ALA A 45 -18.95 11.05 -23.40
N SER A 46 -18.54 10.73 -24.63
CA SER A 46 -17.37 9.89 -24.89
C SER A 46 -16.49 10.50 -25.98
N THR A 47 -15.18 10.35 -25.83
CA THR A 47 -14.19 10.67 -26.87
C THR A 47 -13.24 9.49 -27.00
N VAL A 48 -13.13 8.93 -28.20
CA VAL A 48 -12.21 7.84 -28.51
C VAL A 48 -11.28 8.29 -29.63
N VAL A 49 -9.96 8.25 -29.39
CA VAL A 49 -8.92 8.56 -30.35
C VAL A 49 -7.98 7.37 -30.46
N GLN A 50 -8.03 6.65 -31.57
CA GLN A 50 -7.10 5.57 -31.91
C GLN A 50 -6.19 6.08 -33.01
N ASP A 51 -5.03 6.61 -32.66
CA ASP A 51 -4.06 7.13 -33.63
C ASP A 51 -2.78 6.32 -33.60
N GLY A 52 -2.60 5.52 -34.62
CA GLY A 52 -1.49 4.61 -34.65
C GLY A 52 -0.19 5.17 -35.26
N ASP A 53 -0.04 6.49 -35.36
CA ASP A 53 1.00 7.13 -36.17
C ASP A 53 2.41 7.14 -35.51
N MET A 54 2.99 5.95 -35.29
CA MET A 54 4.42 5.78 -34.97
C MET A 54 5.18 4.85 -35.96
N ASP A 55 4.57 4.49 -37.10
CA ASP A 55 5.26 3.85 -38.25
C ASP A 55 4.53 4.29 -39.56
N PRO A 56 5.14 4.28 -40.77
CA PRO A 56 4.48 4.67 -42.02
C PRO A 56 3.22 3.88 -42.40
N LEU A 57 2.87 2.85 -41.61
CA LEU A 57 1.69 2.01 -41.76
C LEU A 57 0.54 2.39 -40.81
N GLY A 58 0.78 3.29 -39.84
CA GLY A 58 -0.13 3.50 -38.72
C GLY A 58 -0.22 2.27 -37.81
N GLY A 59 -0.99 2.42 -36.75
CA GLY A 59 -1.19 1.44 -35.69
C GLY A 59 -2.24 0.45 -36.15
N VAL A 60 -1.98 -0.81 -35.82
CA VAL A 60 -2.72 -1.95 -36.31
C VAL A 60 -3.52 -2.57 -35.17
N ALA A 61 -4.81 -2.79 -35.40
CA ALA A 61 -5.69 -3.59 -34.54
C ALA A 61 -5.86 -3.11 -33.08
N ASN A 62 -5.94 -1.80 -32.82
CA ASN A 62 -6.35 -1.31 -31.50
C ASN A 62 -7.87 -1.50 -31.28
N GLU A 63 -8.29 -1.87 -30.07
CA GLU A 63 -9.70 -2.08 -29.71
C GLU A 63 -10.12 -1.15 -28.55
N ALA A 64 -11.20 -0.42 -28.72
CA ALA A 64 -11.77 0.46 -27.69
C ALA A 64 -13.27 0.19 -27.49
N TYR A 65 -13.68 -0.12 -26.27
CA TYR A 65 -15.07 -0.38 -25.89
C TYR A 65 -15.50 0.60 -24.80
N VAL A 66 -16.57 1.37 -25.04
CA VAL A 66 -17.11 2.33 -24.06
C VAL A 66 -18.60 2.10 -23.86
N THR A 67 -18.99 1.68 -22.66
CA THR A 67 -20.40 1.58 -22.23
C THR A 67 -20.67 2.61 -21.14
N GLN A 68 -21.71 3.42 -21.32
CA GLN A 68 -22.15 4.41 -20.33
C GLN A 68 -23.66 4.33 -20.13
N VAL A 69 -24.10 4.08 -18.90
CA VAL A 69 -25.50 3.97 -18.51
C VAL A 69 -25.81 4.95 -17.38
N GLY A 70 -26.66 5.95 -17.64
CA GLY A 70 -27.07 6.94 -16.63
C GLY A 70 -26.97 8.37 -17.14
N GLU A 71 -26.59 9.31 -16.29
CA GLU A 71 -26.57 10.75 -16.60
C GLU A 71 -25.18 11.38 -16.46
N ASP A 72 -24.78 12.25 -17.39
CA ASP A 72 -23.56 13.07 -17.29
C ASP A 72 -22.23 12.29 -17.14
N ASN A 73 -22.17 11.01 -17.53
CA ASN A 73 -20.91 10.25 -17.50
C ASN A 73 -19.97 10.71 -18.63
N THR A 74 -18.67 10.81 -18.35
CA THR A 74 -17.64 11.21 -19.31
C THR A 74 -16.57 10.13 -19.45
N ALA A 75 -16.24 9.74 -20.67
CA ALA A 75 -15.18 8.77 -20.97
C ALA A 75 -14.24 9.31 -22.05
N THR A 76 -12.94 9.25 -21.83
CA THR A 76 -11.92 9.56 -22.84
C THR A 76 -10.98 8.37 -23.00
N VAL A 77 -10.82 7.88 -24.23
CA VAL A 77 -9.90 6.79 -24.56
C VAL A 77 -8.94 7.27 -25.65
N GLY A 78 -7.65 7.22 -25.38
CA GLY A 78 -6.57 7.47 -26.35
C GLY A 78 -5.73 6.21 -26.50
N GLN A 79 -5.57 5.70 -27.72
CA GLN A 79 -4.71 4.55 -28.02
C GLN A 79 -3.76 4.89 -29.16
N PHE A 80 -2.47 4.73 -28.93
CA PHE A 80 -1.41 4.86 -29.94
C PHE A 80 -0.65 3.53 -30.07
N GLY A 81 0.08 3.26 -31.16
CA GLY A 81 0.78 1.97 -31.36
C GLY A 81 -0.13 0.82 -31.84
N ASN A 82 0.21 -0.43 -31.51
CA ASN A 82 -0.41 -1.66 -32.06
C ASN A 82 -1.10 -2.53 -30.99
N SER A 83 -2.24 -3.15 -31.33
CA SER A 83 -2.91 -4.20 -30.52
C SER A 83 -3.22 -3.83 -29.07
N ASN A 84 -3.45 -2.55 -28.78
CA ASN A 84 -3.86 -2.10 -27.44
C ASN A 84 -5.38 -2.24 -27.27
N ILE A 85 -5.82 -2.63 -26.07
CA ILE A 85 -7.23 -2.81 -25.71
C ILE A 85 -7.58 -1.89 -24.54
N ALA A 86 -8.65 -1.10 -24.70
CA ALA A 86 -9.18 -0.19 -23.70
C ALA A 86 -10.68 -0.43 -23.51
N GLU A 87 -11.11 -0.70 -22.29
CA GLU A 87 -12.52 -0.94 -21.95
C GLU A 87 -12.98 0.00 -20.82
N THR A 88 -14.07 0.72 -21.05
CA THR A 88 -14.73 1.57 -20.06
C THR A 88 -16.18 1.13 -19.88
N ASP A 89 -16.59 0.81 -18.66
CA ASP A 89 -17.99 0.67 -18.25
C ASP A 89 -18.32 1.65 -17.12
N GLN A 90 -19.32 2.51 -17.32
CA GLN A 90 -19.74 3.51 -16.34
C GLN A 90 -21.25 3.43 -16.13
N MET A 91 -21.68 3.10 -14.92
CA MET A 91 -23.07 3.09 -14.50
C MET A 91 -23.30 4.15 -13.41
N GLY A 92 -24.36 4.96 -13.54
CA GLY A 92 -24.74 5.99 -12.56
C GLY A 92 -24.56 7.42 -13.09
N THR A 93 -24.18 8.37 -12.22
CA THR A 93 -24.13 9.79 -12.61
C THR A 93 -22.75 10.43 -12.44
N PHE A 94 -22.35 11.32 -13.36
CA PHE A 94 -21.10 12.10 -13.27
C PHE A 94 -19.81 11.28 -13.12
N ASN A 95 -19.78 10.00 -13.52
CA ASN A 95 -18.52 9.24 -13.52
C ASN A 95 -17.61 9.73 -14.65
N SER A 96 -16.31 9.82 -14.37
CA SER A 96 -15.28 10.29 -15.30
C SER A 96 -14.19 9.24 -15.44
N SER A 97 -13.86 8.87 -16.67
CA SER A 97 -12.77 7.96 -16.97
C SER A 97 -11.87 8.54 -18.07
N THR A 98 -10.56 8.39 -17.91
CA THR A 98 -9.57 8.70 -18.93
C THR A 98 -8.57 7.56 -19.03
N GLN A 99 -8.49 6.93 -20.21
CA GLN A 99 -7.50 5.89 -20.50
C GLN A 99 -6.60 6.39 -21.64
N VAL A 100 -5.29 6.37 -21.44
CA VAL A 100 -4.29 6.71 -22.46
C VAL A 100 -3.27 5.58 -22.54
N GLN A 101 -3.25 4.88 -23.66
CA GLN A 101 -2.30 3.82 -23.99
C GLN A 101 -1.50 4.24 -25.21
N GLY A 102 -0.28 3.73 -25.38
CA GLY A 102 0.35 3.75 -26.70
C GLY A 102 1.53 4.70 -26.92
N LEU A 103 1.88 5.52 -25.95
CA LEU A 103 2.99 6.47 -26.11
C LEU A 103 4.31 5.68 -26.06
N GLY A 104 5.15 5.84 -27.09
CA GLY A 104 6.52 5.27 -27.10
C GLY A 104 6.69 3.89 -27.74
N TRP A 105 5.94 3.54 -28.79
CA TRP A 105 6.02 2.25 -29.53
C TRP A 105 5.33 1.07 -28.84
N ALA A 106 4.45 1.38 -27.91
CA ALA A 106 3.64 0.46 -27.11
C ALA A 106 2.78 -0.54 -27.92
N GLU A 107 3.02 -1.83 -27.68
CA GLU A 107 2.25 -2.96 -28.17
C GLU A 107 1.61 -3.78 -27.03
N ASN A 108 0.41 -4.33 -27.28
CA ASN A 108 -0.29 -5.29 -26.39
C ASN A 108 -0.61 -4.79 -24.97
N ASN A 109 -0.90 -3.51 -24.77
CA ASN A 109 -1.36 -3.03 -23.46
C ASN A 109 -2.87 -3.26 -23.29
N TYR A 110 -3.28 -3.53 -22.05
CA TYR A 110 -4.68 -3.71 -21.66
C TYR A 110 -5.03 -2.74 -20.52
N ALA A 111 -6.11 -1.97 -20.69
CA ALA A 111 -6.63 -1.05 -19.68
C ALA A 111 -8.13 -1.25 -19.55
N MET A 112 -8.61 -1.35 -18.32
CA MET A 112 -10.03 -1.46 -18.03
C MET A 112 -10.43 -0.60 -16.84
N VAL A 113 -11.52 0.15 -17.02
CA VAL A 113 -12.19 0.94 -16.00
C VAL A 113 -13.64 0.50 -15.89
N SER A 114 -14.06 0.09 -14.68
CA SER A 114 -15.47 -0.13 -14.34
C SER A 114 -15.86 0.75 -13.15
N GLN A 115 -16.85 1.62 -13.34
CA GLN A 115 -17.34 2.55 -12.33
C GLN A 115 -18.85 2.37 -12.15
N ASP A 116 -19.29 2.03 -10.95
CA ASP A 116 -20.72 1.91 -10.59
C ASP A 116 -21.05 2.85 -9.42
N GLY A 117 -21.83 3.90 -9.69
CA GLY A 117 -22.24 4.90 -8.70
C GLY A 117 -22.08 6.32 -9.21
N ASP A 118 -21.71 7.25 -8.35
CA ASP A 118 -21.74 8.68 -8.68
C ASP A 118 -20.37 9.34 -8.50
N PHE A 119 -19.99 10.28 -9.37
CA PHE A 119 -18.78 11.12 -9.25
C PHE A 119 -17.45 10.35 -9.15
N ASN A 120 -17.38 9.07 -9.55
CA ASN A 120 -16.13 8.34 -9.52
C ASN A 120 -15.19 8.83 -10.63
N VAL A 121 -13.89 8.93 -10.34
CA VAL A 121 -12.85 9.38 -11.27
C VAL A 121 -11.80 8.28 -11.42
N ALA A 122 -11.52 7.89 -12.66
CA ALA A 122 -10.51 6.90 -13.00
C ALA A 122 -9.58 7.45 -14.09
N VAL A 123 -8.27 7.34 -13.88
CA VAL A 123 -7.25 7.71 -14.87
C VAL A 123 -6.27 6.55 -15.03
N GLN A 124 -6.03 6.10 -16.26
CA GLN A 124 -5.03 5.10 -16.58
C GLN A 124 -4.10 5.60 -17.69
N GLY A 125 -2.79 5.49 -17.49
CA GLY A 125 -1.75 5.82 -18.45
C GLY A 125 -0.76 4.67 -18.62
N GLN A 126 -0.56 4.16 -19.84
CA GLN A 126 0.38 3.06 -20.13
C GLN A 126 1.36 3.47 -21.23
N LEU A 127 2.66 3.37 -20.93
CA LEU A 127 3.78 3.64 -21.84
C LEU A 127 4.53 2.34 -22.15
N TYR A 128 4.99 2.18 -23.40
CA TYR A 128 5.67 0.96 -23.89
C TYR A 128 4.77 -0.30 -23.80
N ASP A 129 5.33 -1.51 -23.74
CA ASP A 129 4.60 -2.75 -24.07
C ASP A 129 4.06 -3.52 -22.86
N ASN A 130 3.06 -4.36 -23.14
CA ASN A 130 2.56 -5.46 -22.29
C ASN A 130 2.01 -5.05 -20.91
N ASN A 131 1.74 -3.77 -20.66
CA ASN A 131 1.21 -3.34 -19.37
C ASN A 131 -0.29 -3.66 -19.26
N GLU A 132 -0.70 -4.05 -18.06
CA GLU A 132 -2.06 -4.44 -17.74
C GLU A 132 -2.57 -3.62 -16.53
N ALA A 133 -3.68 -2.91 -16.70
CA ALA A 133 -4.22 -1.98 -15.71
C ALA A 133 -5.73 -2.17 -15.53
N TYR A 134 -6.16 -2.33 -14.28
CA TYR A 134 -7.56 -2.50 -13.89
C TYR A 134 -7.96 -1.51 -12.81
N ILE A 135 -9.05 -0.77 -13.02
CA ILE A 135 -9.72 0.05 -12.01
C ILE A 135 -11.17 -0.41 -11.87
N TYR A 136 -11.56 -0.77 -10.65
CA TYR A 136 -12.93 -1.04 -10.24
C TYR A 136 -13.34 -0.06 -9.14
N GLN A 137 -14.39 0.71 -9.34
CA GLN A 137 -14.90 1.66 -8.36
C GLN A 137 -16.40 1.45 -8.18
N THR A 138 -16.86 1.28 -6.94
CA THR A 138 -18.29 1.25 -6.62
C THR A 138 -18.60 2.22 -5.50
N GLY A 139 -19.58 3.11 -5.69
CA GLY A 139 -20.01 4.08 -4.69
C GLY A 139 -19.87 5.53 -5.15
N LEU A 140 -19.50 6.45 -4.26
CA LEU A 140 -19.52 7.88 -4.52
C LEU A 140 -18.14 8.52 -4.37
N ALA A 141 -17.72 9.28 -5.39
CA ALA A 141 -16.53 10.11 -5.36
C ALA A 141 -15.21 9.37 -5.07
N ASN A 142 -15.08 8.12 -5.51
CA ASN A 142 -13.79 7.42 -5.46
C ASN A 142 -12.87 7.91 -6.58
N VAL A 143 -11.56 7.98 -6.33
CA VAL A 143 -10.54 8.44 -7.27
C VAL A 143 -9.44 7.40 -7.39
N ALA A 144 -9.16 6.93 -8.60
CA ALA A 144 -8.09 5.98 -8.87
C ALA A 144 -7.25 6.46 -10.06
N GLU A 145 -5.94 6.53 -9.87
CA GLU A 145 -4.98 6.87 -10.92
C GLU A 145 -3.91 5.78 -11.02
N GLN A 146 -3.65 5.29 -12.23
CA GLN A 146 -2.63 4.28 -12.52
C GLN A 146 -1.75 4.75 -13.68
N TYR A 147 -0.44 4.69 -13.50
CA TYR A 147 0.55 5.01 -14.51
C TYR A 147 1.61 3.91 -14.59
N GLN A 148 1.81 3.32 -15.77
CA GLN A 148 2.75 2.22 -15.98
C GLN A 148 3.69 2.52 -17.15
N SER A 149 4.96 2.12 -17.01
CA SER A 149 5.98 2.28 -18.04
C SER A 149 6.97 1.12 -18.02
N SER A 150 6.97 0.26 -19.04
CA SER A 150 7.92 -0.86 -19.19
C SER A 150 9.33 -0.47 -19.65
N LEU A 151 9.61 0.83 -19.73
CA LEU A 151 10.89 1.51 -20.09
C LEU A 151 11.36 1.29 -21.53
N PHE A 152 11.25 0.08 -22.09
CA PHE A 152 11.72 -0.27 -23.43
C PHE A 152 10.80 -1.29 -24.11
N ASP A 153 10.80 -1.26 -25.45
CA ASP A 153 10.13 -2.23 -26.32
C ASP A 153 10.64 -3.67 -26.08
N GLY A 154 9.72 -4.63 -25.94
CA GLY A 154 9.98 -6.06 -25.75
C GLY A 154 10.21 -6.53 -24.30
N MET A 155 10.10 -5.65 -23.30
CA MET A 155 10.19 -6.02 -21.88
C MET A 155 8.85 -6.62 -21.37
N PRO A 156 8.88 -7.46 -20.32
CA PRO A 156 7.67 -7.81 -19.57
C PRO A 156 6.98 -6.54 -19.06
N GLY A 157 5.66 -6.46 -19.22
CA GLY A 157 4.90 -5.30 -18.75
C GLY A 157 4.60 -5.35 -17.27
N ASN A 158 4.04 -4.27 -16.74
CA ASN A 158 3.64 -4.18 -15.34
C ASN A 158 2.15 -4.53 -15.19
N PHE A 159 1.76 -4.98 -14.00
CA PHE A 159 0.38 -5.22 -13.61
C PHE A 159 -0.06 -4.24 -12.52
N ALA A 160 -1.14 -3.50 -12.74
CA ALA A 160 -1.75 -2.57 -11.79
C ALA A 160 -3.22 -2.92 -11.59
N TYR A 161 -3.63 -3.03 -10.33
CA TYR A 161 -5.01 -3.28 -9.96
C TYR A 161 -5.44 -2.34 -8.83
N ALA A 162 -6.57 -1.67 -8.98
CA ALA A 162 -7.21 -0.85 -7.96
C ALA A 162 -8.69 -1.22 -7.84
N SER A 163 -9.14 -1.57 -6.64
CA SER A 163 -10.55 -1.78 -6.30
C SER A 163 -10.93 -0.87 -5.15
N GLN A 164 -11.92 0.00 -5.37
CA GLN A 164 -12.40 0.95 -4.37
C GLN A 164 -13.91 0.81 -4.18
N LEU A 165 -14.34 0.46 -2.98
CA LEU A 165 -15.75 0.27 -2.61
C LEU A 165 -16.11 1.32 -1.56
N GLY A 166 -17.15 2.13 -1.78
CA GLY A 166 -17.65 3.10 -0.81
C GLY A 166 -17.50 4.56 -1.23
N LEU A 167 -17.09 5.42 -0.31
CA LEU A 167 -17.13 6.88 -0.44
C LEU A 167 -15.72 7.47 -0.34
N PHE A 168 -15.34 8.37 -1.26
CA PHE A 168 -14.11 9.18 -1.13
C PHE A 168 -12.79 8.41 -1.00
N ASN A 169 -12.71 7.17 -1.48
CA ASN A 169 -11.42 6.45 -1.48
C ASN A 169 -10.51 6.98 -2.60
N ALA A 170 -9.22 7.10 -2.33
CA ALA A 170 -8.21 7.59 -3.25
C ALA A 170 -7.06 6.59 -3.38
N SER A 171 -6.70 6.24 -4.62
CA SER A 171 -5.58 5.35 -4.90
C SER A 171 -4.72 5.91 -6.04
N PHE A 172 -3.40 5.90 -5.85
CA PHE A 172 -2.43 6.25 -6.87
C PHE A 172 -1.41 5.12 -7.02
N GLN A 173 -1.20 4.62 -8.24
CA GLN A 173 -0.19 3.60 -8.53
C GLN A 173 0.71 4.08 -9.67
N LEU A 174 2.03 4.07 -9.45
CA LEU A 174 3.03 4.38 -10.47
C LEU A 174 4.05 3.25 -10.52
N GLN A 175 4.22 2.64 -11.70
CA GLN A 175 5.16 1.54 -11.93
C GLN A 175 6.10 1.89 -13.09
N ALA A 176 7.40 1.91 -12.83
CA ALA A 176 8.43 2.18 -13.81
C ALA A 176 9.46 1.03 -13.86
N GLY A 177 9.53 0.33 -14.98
CA GLY A 177 10.36 -0.87 -15.12
C GLY A 177 9.52 -2.06 -15.56
N SER A 178 9.98 -3.29 -15.35
CA SER A 178 9.35 -4.49 -15.91
C SER A 178 8.82 -5.43 -14.83
N ASP A 179 7.75 -6.16 -15.13
CA ASP A 179 7.20 -7.22 -14.27
C ASP A 179 6.81 -6.77 -12.85
N ASN A 180 6.57 -5.47 -12.63
CA ASN A 180 6.12 -5.00 -11.33
C ASN A 180 4.61 -5.26 -11.16
N VAL A 181 4.20 -5.64 -9.94
CA VAL A 181 2.81 -5.89 -9.55
C VAL A 181 2.41 -4.89 -8.47
N ALA A 182 1.41 -4.07 -8.73
CA ALA A 182 0.83 -3.11 -7.79
C ALA A 182 -0.66 -3.42 -7.62
N SER A 183 -1.10 -3.69 -6.38
CA SER A 183 -2.50 -3.94 -6.07
C SER A 183 -2.98 -3.12 -4.88
N VAL A 184 -4.09 -2.39 -5.06
CA VAL A 184 -4.78 -1.64 -4.01
C VAL A 184 -6.21 -2.14 -3.88
N TYR A 185 -6.62 -2.42 -2.64
CA TYR A 185 -8.00 -2.72 -2.28
C TYR A 185 -8.44 -1.80 -1.13
N GLN A 186 -9.44 -0.95 -1.38
CA GLN A 186 -9.97 0.01 -0.42
C GLN A 186 -11.49 -0.14 -0.27
N GLY A 187 -11.96 -0.10 0.98
CA GLY A 187 -13.38 -0.13 1.32
C GLY A 187 -13.86 1.17 1.96
N GLU A 188 -15.14 1.21 2.34
CA GLU A 188 -15.76 2.21 3.22
C GLU A 188 -15.48 3.68 2.87
N ILE A 189 -14.93 4.49 3.78
CA ILE A 189 -14.86 5.95 3.63
C ILE A 189 -13.42 6.47 3.72
N GLY A 190 -12.98 7.21 2.71
CA GLY A 190 -11.86 8.16 2.83
C GLY A 190 -10.47 7.53 2.88
N ASN A 191 -10.30 6.27 2.51
CA ASN A 191 -8.99 5.62 2.52
C ASN A 191 -8.10 6.18 1.40
N SER A 192 -6.80 6.34 1.68
CA SER A 192 -5.78 6.85 0.76
C SER A 192 -4.65 5.84 0.62
N ALA A 193 -4.32 5.44 -0.61
CA ALA A 193 -3.28 4.49 -0.91
C ALA A 193 -2.38 5.01 -2.03
N THR A 194 -1.08 4.94 -1.85
CA THR A 194 -0.09 5.31 -2.88
C THR A 194 0.94 4.20 -2.99
N GLN A 195 1.17 3.70 -4.21
CA GLN A 195 2.20 2.71 -4.52
C GLN A 195 3.11 3.26 -5.61
N LEU A 196 4.41 3.33 -5.32
CA LEU A 196 5.45 3.74 -6.26
C LEU A 196 6.45 2.59 -6.39
N GLN A 197 6.61 2.05 -7.60
CA GLN A 197 7.55 0.97 -7.86
C GLN A 197 8.48 1.34 -9.00
N ALA A 198 9.79 1.17 -8.80
CA ALA A 198 10.81 1.33 -9.81
C ALA A 198 11.72 0.09 -9.86
N GLY A 199 11.94 -0.47 -11.05
CA GLY A 199 12.83 -1.62 -11.26
C GLY A 199 12.11 -2.86 -11.79
N GLU A 200 12.57 -4.05 -11.39
CA GLU A 200 12.12 -5.31 -12.00
C GLU A 200 11.47 -6.24 -10.97
N GLY A 201 10.28 -6.77 -11.25
CA GLY A 201 9.69 -7.85 -10.45
C GLY A 201 9.21 -7.44 -9.04
N ASN A 202 9.05 -6.14 -8.74
CA ASN A 202 8.61 -5.72 -7.42
C ASN A 202 7.11 -5.99 -7.22
N TRP A 203 6.72 -6.47 -6.03
CA TRP A 203 5.35 -6.73 -5.64
C TRP A 203 4.92 -5.81 -4.49
N ALA A 204 3.95 -4.94 -4.73
CA ALA A 204 3.35 -4.03 -3.75
C ALA A 204 1.85 -4.34 -3.60
N THR A 205 1.37 -4.54 -2.38
CA THR A 205 -0.05 -4.73 -2.11
C THR A 205 -0.51 -3.93 -0.90
N ILE A 206 -1.60 -3.17 -1.05
CA ILE A 206 -2.28 -2.44 0.03
C ILE A 206 -3.70 -2.99 0.18
N TYR A 207 -4.04 -3.43 1.39
CA TYR A 207 -5.38 -3.77 1.82
C TYR A 207 -5.86 -2.76 2.88
N GLN A 208 -6.95 -2.04 2.58
CA GLN A 208 -7.64 -1.11 3.48
C GLN A 208 -9.16 -1.39 3.43
N ASN A 209 -9.53 -2.67 3.42
CA ASN A 209 -10.90 -3.16 3.29
C ASN A 209 -11.49 -3.47 4.67
N ASP A 210 -12.13 -2.52 5.34
CA ASP A 210 -12.94 -2.92 6.51
C ASP A 210 -14.39 -3.24 6.11
N ILE A 211 -14.88 -4.31 6.72
CA ILE A 211 -16.20 -4.94 6.51
C ILE A 211 -17.23 -4.36 7.51
N SER A 212 -16.85 -3.42 8.40
CA SER A 212 -17.76 -2.63 9.23
C SER A 212 -17.04 -1.59 10.11
N LEU A 213 -17.30 -0.29 9.85
CA LEU A 213 -17.12 0.90 10.73
C LEU A 213 -15.72 1.56 10.83
N GLY A 214 -14.83 1.37 9.84
CA GLY A 214 -13.52 2.03 9.73
C GLY A 214 -13.42 3.13 8.63
N GLY A 215 -12.23 3.72 8.43
CA GLY A 215 -11.99 4.73 7.38
C GLY A 215 -10.76 5.65 7.60
N PHE A 216 -10.45 6.48 6.60
CA PHE A 216 -9.33 7.45 6.60
C PHE A 216 -7.92 6.86 6.81
N ASN A 217 -7.73 5.58 6.50
CA ASN A 217 -6.40 4.98 6.57
C ASN A 217 -5.52 5.51 5.43
N THR A 218 -4.25 5.77 5.72
CA THR A 218 -3.25 6.23 4.75
C THR A 218 -2.14 5.18 4.63
N ALA A 219 -1.92 4.70 3.41
CA ALA A 219 -0.86 3.75 3.10
C ALA A 219 0.04 4.28 1.98
N LEU A 220 1.35 4.24 2.18
CA LEU A 220 2.36 4.57 1.18
C LEU A 220 3.36 3.42 1.07
N GLN A 221 3.54 2.88 -0.13
CA GLN A 221 4.59 1.92 -0.45
C GLN A 221 5.49 2.48 -1.54
N ILE A 222 6.79 2.47 -1.28
CA ILE A 222 7.84 2.83 -2.23
C ILE A 222 8.78 1.64 -2.33
N GLN A 223 9.03 1.17 -3.56
CA GLN A 223 9.96 0.08 -3.84
C GLN A 223 10.86 0.46 -5.01
N GLU A 224 12.18 0.49 -4.79
CA GLU A 224 13.18 0.72 -5.82
C GLU A 224 14.18 -0.45 -5.86
N GLY A 225 14.25 -1.18 -6.98
CA GLY A 225 15.20 -2.28 -7.19
C GLY A 225 14.55 -3.53 -7.77
N MET A 226 15.06 -4.71 -7.43
CA MET A 226 14.56 -5.99 -7.99
C MET A 226 13.86 -6.87 -6.95
N GLU A 227 12.74 -7.48 -7.32
CA GLU A 227 12.08 -8.54 -6.54
C GLU A 227 11.70 -8.15 -5.09
N ASN A 228 11.51 -6.86 -4.79
CA ASN A 228 11.07 -6.44 -3.46
C ASN A 228 9.58 -6.75 -3.24
N VAL A 229 9.21 -7.14 -2.02
CA VAL A 229 7.82 -7.43 -1.63
C VAL A 229 7.42 -6.52 -0.47
N ALA A 230 6.36 -5.74 -0.66
CA ALA A 230 5.80 -4.82 0.33
C ALA A 230 4.30 -5.08 0.45
N VAL A 231 3.84 -5.37 1.67
CA VAL A 231 2.42 -5.53 1.95
C VAL A 231 2.03 -4.67 3.15
N ILE A 232 0.98 -3.87 2.97
CA ILE A 232 0.29 -3.15 4.04
C ILE A 232 -1.13 -3.72 4.15
N ASP A 233 -1.52 -4.15 5.34
CA ASP A 233 -2.88 -4.55 5.68
C ASP A 233 -3.39 -3.71 6.87
N GLN A 234 -4.28 -2.78 6.56
CA GLN A 234 -5.02 -1.95 7.53
C GLN A 234 -6.53 -2.26 7.44
N GLY A 235 -6.91 -3.42 6.90
CA GLY A 235 -8.30 -3.81 6.62
C GLY A 235 -8.98 -4.65 7.71
N LEU A 236 -8.39 -4.75 8.91
CA LEU A 236 -8.90 -5.58 9.99
C LEU A 236 -9.69 -4.73 11.00
N PHE A 237 -10.72 -5.34 11.60
CA PHE A 237 -11.79 -4.73 12.42
C PHE A 237 -11.44 -3.42 13.15
N TYR A 238 -12.25 -2.38 12.92
CA TYR A 238 -12.22 -1.07 13.60
C TYR A 238 -10.98 -0.22 13.26
N SER A 239 -10.39 -0.42 12.07
CA SER A 239 -9.20 0.35 11.67
C SER A 239 -9.54 1.75 11.15
N MET A 240 -9.15 2.79 11.90
CA MET A 240 -9.33 4.20 11.53
C MET A 240 -8.05 5.01 11.62
N ASN A 241 -7.83 5.94 10.67
CA ASN A 241 -6.70 6.88 10.67
C ASN A 241 -5.31 6.25 10.79
N ASN A 242 -5.15 4.96 10.48
CA ASN A 242 -3.84 4.32 10.56
C ASN A 242 -2.94 4.84 9.43
N ILE A 243 -1.67 5.04 9.75
CA ILE A 243 -0.64 5.44 8.78
C ILE A 243 0.39 4.31 8.68
N ALA A 244 0.53 3.75 7.48
CA ALA A 244 1.56 2.79 7.17
C ALA A 244 2.43 3.31 6.02
N LEU A 245 3.75 3.38 6.27
CA LEU A 245 4.74 3.77 5.28
C LEU A 245 5.79 2.66 5.16
N GLN A 246 6.01 2.19 3.95
CA GLN A 246 7.06 1.23 3.61
C GLN A 246 7.93 1.80 2.50
N ASP A 247 9.25 1.82 2.71
CA ASP A 247 10.25 2.26 1.75
C ASP A 247 11.33 1.16 1.63
N GLN A 248 11.45 0.55 0.46
CA GLN A 248 12.39 -0.52 0.18
C GLN A 248 13.31 -0.15 -0.98
N LEU A 249 14.61 -0.05 -0.73
CA LEU A 249 15.65 0.23 -1.73
C LEU A 249 16.63 -0.95 -1.81
N GLY A 250 16.73 -1.60 -2.95
CA GLY A 250 17.65 -2.71 -3.21
C GLY A 250 16.93 -3.96 -3.69
N ASP A 251 17.45 -5.15 -3.41
CA ASP A 251 16.94 -6.38 -4.03
C ASP A 251 16.36 -7.36 -2.99
N ARG A 252 15.24 -8.01 -3.31
CA ARG A 252 14.63 -9.08 -2.51
C ARG A 252 14.29 -8.70 -1.05
N ASN A 253 14.04 -7.42 -0.76
CA ASN A 253 13.59 -7.01 0.56
C ASN A 253 12.11 -7.37 0.77
N TYR A 254 11.75 -7.80 1.98
CA TYR A 254 10.38 -8.15 2.37
C TYR A 254 9.91 -7.26 3.53
N ALA A 255 8.86 -6.48 3.32
CA ALA A 255 8.25 -5.58 4.29
C ALA A 255 6.77 -5.92 4.45
N TYR A 256 6.33 -6.08 5.69
CA TYR A 256 4.96 -6.44 6.02
C TYR A 256 4.44 -5.61 7.19
N VAL A 257 3.31 -4.94 7.02
CA VAL A 257 2.64 -4.16 8.07
C VAL A 257 1.21 -4.64 8.23
N ILE A 258 0.81 -4.99 9.46
CA ILE A 258 -0.59 -5.10 9.88
C ILE A 258 -0.87 -4.02 10.93
N GLN A 259 -1.96 -3.27 10.77
CA GLN A 259 -2.47 -2.35 11.79
C GLN A 259 -3.97 -2.57 12.03
N GLU A 260 -4.31 -2.94 13.27
CA GLU A 260 -5.67 -3.11 13.77
C GLU A 260 -5.96 -2.03 14.84
N GLY A 261 -7.01 -1.23 14.67
CA GLY A 261 -7.42 -0.18 15.63
C GLY A 261 -7.23 1.25 15.11
N GLU A 262 -7.18 2.25 15.98
CA GLU A 262 -7.18 3.67 15.55
C GLU A 262 -5.83 4.37 15.74
N ASP A 263 -5.48 5.27 14.81
CA ASP A 263 -4.32 6.17 14.90
C ASP A 263 -2.95 5.48 15.06
N ASN A 264 -2.81 4.22 14.65
CA ASN A 264 -1.51 3.54 14.66
C ASN A 264 -0.62 4.05 13.52
N ILE A 265 0.68 4.21 13.80
CA ILE A 265 1.70 4.63 12.84
C ILE A 265 2.77 3.54 12.75
N SER A 266 3.00 3.04 11.54
CA SER A 266 4.07 2.10 11.23
C SER A 266 4.92 2.66 10.09
N VAL A 267 6.23 2.76 10.32
CA VAL A 267 7.21 3.18 9.32
C VAL A 267 8.27 2.09 9.21
N GLN A 268 8.44 1.54 8.01
CA GLN A 268 9.48 0.57 7.70
C GLN A 268 10.35 1.09 6.55
N THR A 269 11.66 1.20 6.79
CA THR A 269 12.66 1.50 5.78
C THR A 269 13.63 0.33 5.69
N GLN A 270 13.85 -0.20 4.48
CA GLN A 270 14.80 -1.27 4.22
C GLN A 270 15.72 -0.88 3.06
N VAL A 271 17.02 -0.88 3.29
CA VAL A 271 18.02 -0.56 2.27
C VAL A 271 19.04 -1.69 2.18
N GLY A 272 19.14 -2.33 1.01
CA GLY A 272 20.11 -3.37 0.69
C GLY A 272 19.46 -4.65 0.16
N GLU A 273 19.97 -5.83 0.53
CA GLU A 273 19.54 -7.11 -0.05
C GLU A 273 18.93 -8.06 0.99
N ASP A 274 17.84 -8.75 0.64
CA ASP A 274 17.29 -9.86 1.43
C ASP A 274 16.90 -9.47 2.89
N ASN A 275 16.56 -8.21 3.18
CA ASN A 275 16.11 -7.80 4.51
C ASN A 275 14.63 -8.15 4.73
N TYR A 276 14.26 -8.56 5.94
CA TYR A 276 12.89 -8.87 6.36
C TYR A 276 12.45 -7.97 7.51
N SER A 277 11.33 -7.25 7.33
CA SER A 277 10.72 -6.37 8.32
C SER A 277 9.24 -6.69 8.43
N SER A 278 8.78 -6.97 9.64
CA SER A 278 7.37 -7.23 9.93
C SER A 278 6.90 -6.43 11.14
N THR A 279 5.81 -5.69 10.99
CA THR A 279 5.19 -4.92 12.05
C THR A 279 3.73 -5.34 12.19
N ASN A 280 3.30 -5.65 13.41
CA ASN A 280 1.91 -5.89 13.75
C ASN A 280 1.51 -4.99 14.94
N GLN A 281 0.57 -4.08 14.74
CA GLN A 281 0.07 -3.16 15.77
C GLN A 281 -1.42 -3.39 16.00
N ILE A 282 -1.82 -3.63 17.25
CA ILE A 282 -3.22 -3.81 17.66
C ILE A 282 -3.52 -2.85 18.82
N GLY A 283 -4.42 -1.89 18.62
CA GLY A 283 -4.85 -0.93 19.64
C GLY A 283 -4.91 0.51 19.14
N LEU A 284 -4.72 1.48 20.05
CA LEU A 284 -4.78 2.91 19.74
C LEU A 284 -3.40 3.59 19.82
N GLU A 285 -3.10 4.48 18.88
CA GLU A 285 -1.92 5.37 18.91
C GLU A 285 -0.56 4.65 19.08
N ASN A 286 -0.41 3.42 18.59
CA ASN A 286 0.90 2.74 18.63
C ASN A 286 1.83 3.28 17.53
N LEU A 287 3.11 3.44 17.85
CA LEU A 287 4.17 3.83 16.93
C LEU A 287 5.21 2.71 16.80
N ALA A 288 5.45 2.25 15.58
CA ALA A 288 6.51 1.31 15.25
C ALA A 288 7.36 1.90 14.13
N VAL A 289 8.67 2.02 14.37
CA VAL A 289 9.65 2.45 13.39
C VAL A 289 10.70 1.36 13.26
N THR A 290 10.96 0.92 12.04
CA THR A 290 11.99 -0.07 11.73
C THR A 290 12.84 0.42 10.58
N ASP A 291 14.14 0.51 10.80
CA ASP A 291 15.15 0.86 9.79
C ASP A 291 16.17 -0.28 9.69
N GLN A 292 16.32 -0.86 8.51
CA GLN A 292 17.27 -1.93 8.22
C GLN A 292 18.19 -1.52 7.07
N LEU A 293 19.46 -1.30 7.34
CA LEU A 293 20.49 -1.01 6.34
C LEU A 293 21.51 -2.14 6.29
N GLY A 294 21.58 -2.84 5.16
CA GLY A 294 22.52 -3.92 4.92
C GLY A 294 21.86 -5.14 4.27
N ALA A 295 22.27 -6.34 4.67
CA ALA A 295 21.73 -7.55 4.07
C ALA A 295 21.33 -8.62 5.09
N GLU A 296 20.32 -9.43 4.75
CA GLU A 296 19.81 -10.53 5.57
C GLU A 296 19.36 -10.12 6.99
N ASN A 297 19.03 -8.84 7.23
CA ASN A 297 18.56 -8.40 8.55
C ASN A 297 17.09 -8.78 8.76
N ILE A 298 16.72 -9.20 9.96
CA ILE A 298 15.35 -9.57 10.36
C ILE A 298 14.92 -8.67 11.52
N ALA A 299 13.83 -7.94 11.32
CA ALA A 299 13.20 -7.12 12.35
C ALA A 299 11.72 -7.47 12.45
N THR A 300 11.26 -7.82 13.64
CA THR A 300 9.84 -8.07 13.91
C THR A 300 9.39 -7.24 15.11
N THR A 301 8.36 -6.42 14.91
CA THR A 301 7.70 -5.66 15.97
C THR A 301 6.25 -6.13 16.14
N THR A 302 5.85 -6.44 17.37
CA THR A 302 4.45 -6.67 17.74
C THR A 302 4.07 -5.76 18.91
N GLN A 303 3.04 -4.93 18.73
CA GLN A 303 2.52 -4.03 19.76
C GLN A 303 1.04 -4.33 20.00
N TRP A 304 0.67 -4.62 21.24
CA TRP A 304 -0.71 -4.85 21.64
C TRP A 304 -1.06 -4.01 22.87
N GLY A 305 -1.97 -3.05 22.70
CA GLY A 305 -2.38 -2.07 23.71
C GLY A 305 -2.30 -0.65 23.14
N ASP A 306 -2.30 0.38 24.00
CA ASP A 306 -2.35 1.77 23.55
C ASP A 306 -1.02 2.51 23.77
N LEU A 307 -0.69 3.48 22.92
CA LEU A 307 0.47 4.38 23.07
C LEU A 307 1.86 3.70 23.11
N ASN A 308 2.01 2.46 22.64
CA ASN A 308 3.33 1.81 22.65
C ASN A 308 4.22 2.40 21.56
N THR A 309 5.52 2.53 21.84
CA THR A 309 6.54 2.97 20.89
C THR A 309 7.64 1.92 20.78
N SER A 310 7.91 1.45 19.56
CA SER A 310 9.01 0.54 19.24
C SER A 310 9.87 1.15 18.15
N MET A 311 11.17 1.19 18.37
CA MET A 311 12.17 1.63 17.40
C MET A 311 13.20 0.52 17.23
N ILE A 312 13.39 0.05 16.00
CA ILE A 312 14.43 -0.92 15.63
C ILE A 312 15.31 -0.29 14.56
N GLU A 313 16.61 -0.27 14.79
CA GLU A 313 17.65 0.13 13.82
C GLU A 313 18.66 -1.03 13.68
N GLN A 314 18.82 -1.56 12.47
CA GLN A 314 19.78 -2.63 12.18
C GLN A 314 20.72 -2.21 11.05
N LEU A 315 22.03 -2.25 11.32
CA LEU A 315 23.09 -1.79 10.42
C LEU A 315 24.10 -2.92 10.23
N GLY A 316 24.07 -3.62 9.09
CA GLY A 316 25.08 -4.64 8.73
C GLY A 316 24.46 -5.93 8.18
N PHE A 317 25.10 -7.07 8.45
CA PHE A 317 24.70 -8.37 7.89
C PHE A 317 24.09 -9.31 8.94
N GLY A 318 22.87 -9.81 8.68
CA GLY A 318 22.29 -10.91 9.45
C GLY A 318 21.91 -10.57 10.90
N ASN A 319 21.59 -9.31 11.20
CA ASN A 319 21.11 -8.95 12.54
C ASN A 319 19.64 -9.35 12.71
N GLU A 320 19.27 -9.84 13.89
CA GLU A 320 17.91 -10.23 14.25
C GLU A 320 17.42 -9.43 15.46
N ALA A 321 16.27 -8.77 15.32
CA ALA A 321 15.61 -7.99 16.37
C ALA A 321 14.14 -8.37 16.48
N TYR A 322 13.73 -8.84 17.66
CA TYR A 322 12.34 -9.17 17.97
C TYR A 322 11.85 -8.30 19.14
N VAL A 323 10.85 -7.46 18.89
CA VAL A 323 10.25 -6.60 19.92
C VAL A 323 8.77 -6.94 20.08
N ALA A 324 8.36 -7.27 21.31
CA ALA A 324 6.98 -7.50 21.70
C ALA A 324 6.60 -6.58 22.88
N GLN A 325 5.60 -5.72 22.69
CA GLN A 325 5.08 -4.81 23.72
C GLN A 325 3.60 -5.11 23.97
N LEU A 326 3.26 -5.52 25.19
CA LEU A 326 1.92 -5.88 25.65
C LEU A 326 1.50 -4.94 26.78
N GLY A 327 0.44 -4.16 26.60
CA GLY A 327 -0.01 -3.15 27.56
C GLY A 327 0.17 -1.74 27.02
N ASP A 328 0.24 -0.73 27.89
CA ASP A 328 0.12 0.66 27.45
C ASP A 328 1.40 1.48 27.67
N ALA A 329 1.68 2.42 26.76
CA ALA A 329 2.76 3.39 26.85
C ALA A 329 4.17 2.77 27.07
N ASN A 330 4.42 1.56 26.59
CA ASN A 330 5.75 0.96 26.65
C ASN A 330 6.66 1.55 25.56
N TYR A 331 7.94 1.72 25.86
CA TYR A 331 8.96 2.20 24.94
C TYR A 331 10.08 1.17 24.81
N SER A 332 10.39 0.80 23.58
CA SER A 332 11.50 -0.09 23.24
C SER A 332 12.34 0.55 22.14
N SER A 333 13.66 0.53 22.32
CA SER A 333 14.65 0.89 21.31
C SER A 333 15.67 -0.23 21.19
N VAL A 334 15.88 -0.73 19.97
CA VAL A 334 16.88 -1.73 19.64
C VAL A 334 17.77 -1.17 18.53
N SER A 335 19.07 -1.01 18.79
CA SER A 335 20.08 -0.66 17.80
C SER A 335 21.10 -1.79 17.70
N GLN A 336 21.27 -2.36 16.51
CA GLN A 336 22.26 -3.41 16.24
C GLN A 336 23.17 -2.96 15.10
N VAL A 337 24.48 -2.94 15.35
CA VAL A 337 25.49 -2.50 14.39
C VAL A 337 26.54 -3.60 14.20
N PHE A 338 26.91 -3.81 12.94
CA PHE A 338 27.70 -4.91 12.37
C PHE A 338 26.90 -6.19 12.18
N ASP A 339 27.45 -7.37 12.52
CA ASP A 339 26.99 -8.62 11.93
C ASP A 339 26.48 -9.61 12.98
N LEU A 340 25.43 -10.36 12.65
CA LEU A 340 24.91 -11.50 13.41
C LEU A 340 24.46 -11.18 14.84
N ASN A 341 24.13 -9.93 15.17
CA ASN A 341 23.63 -9.59 16.50
C ASN A 341 22.17 -10.06 16.66
N TYR A 342 21.82 -10.55 17.85
CA TYR A 342 20.47 -10.97 18.22
C TYR A 342 19.98 -10.13 19.41
N ALA A 343 18.81 -9.52 19.26
CA ALA A 343 18.15 -8.73 20.29
C ALA A 343 16.68 -9.19 20.41
N GLU A 344 16.26 -9.47 21.64
CA GLU A 344 14.88 -9.78 21.97
C GLU A 344 14.42 -8.87 23.10
N VAL A 345 13.31 -8.16 22.89
CA VAL A 345 12.68 -7.30 23.90
C VAL A 345 11.24 -7.71 24.08
N PHE A 346 10.88 -8.12 25.29
CA PHE A 346 9.52 -8.41 25.71
C PHE A 346 9.13 -7.46 26.84
N GLN A 347 8.15 -6.60 26.62
CA GLN A 347 7.60 -5.69 27.62
C GLN A 347 6.13 -6.00 27.85
N SER A 348 5.74 -6.16 29.11
CA SER A 348 4.37 -6.38 29.58
C SER A 348 4.04 -5.35 30.66
N GLY A 349 2.94 -4.61 30.51
CA GLY A 349 2.45 -3.66 31.51
C GLY A 349 2.45 -2.20 31.04
N LEU A 350 2.73 -1.26 31.95
CA LEU A 350 2.55 0.18 31.73
C LEU A 350 3.88 0.94 31.84
N LEU A 351 4.22 1.80 30.88
CA LEU A 351 5.39 2.70 30.96
C LEU A 351 6.74 1.98 31.15
N ASN A 352 6.93 0.79 30.60
CA ASN A 352 8.25 0.15 30.62
C ASN A 352 9.16 0.75 29.54
N PHE A 353 10.44 0.94 29.85
CA PHE A 353 11.47 1.44 28.92
C PHE A 353 12.57 0.39 28.76
N SER A 354 12.85 0.00 27.53
CA SER A 354 13.93 -0.93 27.17
C SER A 354 14.82 -0.29 26.11
N PHE A 355 16.12 -0.31 26.35
CA PHE A 355 17.15 0.13 25.42
C PHE A 355 18.14 -1.01 25.22
N VAL A 356 18.33 -1.45 23.98
CA VAL A 356 19.30 -2.49 23.61
C VAL A 356 20.19 -1.94 22.51
N ASP A 357 21.46 -1.69 22.82
CA ASP A 357 22.48 -1.24 21.88
C ASP A 357 23.57 -2.33 21.76
N GLN A 358 23.70 -2.93 20.58
CA GLN A 358 24.71 -3.95 20.28
C GLN A 358 25.65 -3.47 19.18
N PHE A 359 26.94 -3.32 19.49
CA PHE A 359 27.99 -2.90 18.56
C PHE A 359 29.06 -4.00 18.46
N GLY A 360 28.91 -4.91 17.49
CA GLY A 360 29.91 -5.94 17.26
C GLY A 360 29.38 -7.17 16.53
N VAL A 361 30.01 -8.33 16.74
CA VAL A 361 29.67 -9.55 16.01
C VAL A 361 29.08 -10.60 16.94
N ALA A 362 27.91 -11.15 16.58
CA ALA A 362 27.29 -12.26 17.30
C ALA A 362 26.96 -11.97 18.77
N ASN A 363 26.59 -10.73 19.12
CA ASN A 363 26.12 -10.41 20.46
C ASN A 363 24.66 -10.86 20.66
N TYR A 364 24.31 -11.27 21.86
CA TYR A 364 22.97 -11.70 22.26
C TYR A 364 22.49 -10.83 23.43
N ALA A 365 21.35 -10.18 23.25
CA ALA A 365 20.67 -9.40 24.28
C ALA A 365 19.21 -9.86 24.37
N ALA A 366 18.74 -10.21 25.56
CA ALA A 366 17.32 -10.44 25.80
C ALA A 366 16.87 -9.63 27.01
N THR A 367 15.78 -8.87 26.87
CA THR A 367 15.18 -8.08 27.93
C THR A 367 13.71 -8.45 28.09
N THR A 368 13.34 -8.93 29.28
CA THR A 368 11.96 -9.15 29.70
C THR A 368 11.59 -8.15 30.80
N GLN A 369 10.56 -7.34 30.60
CA GLN A 369 10.03 -6.43 31.63
C GLN A 369 8.55 -6.71 31.83
N ASP A 370 8.14 -7.09 33.04
CA ASP A 370 6.73 -7.27 33.40
C ASP A 370 6.40 -6.38 34.61
N GLY A 371 5.56 -5.37 34.39
CA GLY A 371 5.09 -4.46 35.43
C GLY A 371 5.00 -3.00 34.99
N ILE A 372 5.27 -2.08 35.93
CA ILE A 372 5.06 -0.64 35.73
C ILE A 372 6.36 0.13 35.92
N PHE A 373 6.73 0.95 34.93
CA PHE A 373 7.89 1.85 35.03
C PHE A 373 9.23 1.13 35.25
N ASN A 374 9.42 -0.05 34.65
CA ASN A 374 10.73 -0.69 34.64
C ASN A 374 11.61 -0.09 33.54
N ILE A 375 12.90 0.09 33.82
CA ILE A 375 13.90 0.60 32.89
C ILE A 375 15.00 -0.46 32.76
N SER A 376 15.27 -0.90 31.53
CA SER A 376 16.34 -1.81 31.17
C SER A 376 17.22 -1.15 30.10
N SER A 377 18.54 -1.20 30.29
CA SER A 377 19.54 -0.75 29.32
C SER A 377 20.57 -1.86 29.15
N VAL A 378 20.77 -2.32 27.92
CA VAL A 378 21.79 -3.32 27.57
C VAL A 378 22.68 -2.71 26.49
N GLU A 379 23.93 -2.45 26.82
CA GLU A 379 24.98 -2.00 25.90
C GLU A 379 26.03 -3.11 25.76
N GLN A 380 26.20 -3.67 24.57
CA GLN A 380 27.21 -4.71 24.29
C GLN A 380 28.12 -4.26 23.16
N THR A 381 29.42 -4.13 23.43
CA THR A 381 30.45 -3.87 22.44
C THR A 381 31.45 -5.03 22.38
N GLY A 382 31.65 -5.64 21.21
CA GLY A 382 32.62 -6.73 21.00
C GLY A 382 32.02 -7.99 20.38
N VAL A 383 32.63 -9.15 20.62
CA VAL A 383 32.24 -10.43 19.98
C VAL A 383 31.65 -11.41 20.99
N LEU A 384 30.53 -12.05 20.65
CA LEU A 384 29.90 -13.12 21.43
C LEU A 384 29.56 -12.73 22.89
N ASN A 385 29.14 -11.48 23.12
CA ASN A 385 28.63 -11.09 24.42
C ASN A 385 27.18 -11.55 24.60
N PHE A 386 26.82 -11.98 25.81
CA PHE A 386 25.50 -12.45 26.19
C PHE A 386 24.98 -11.64 27.39
N ALA A 387 23.82 -11.03 27.25
CA ALA A 387 23.15 -10.26 28.30
C ALA A 387 21.67 -10.65 28.37
N THR A 388 21.20 -11.05 29.55
CA THR A 388 19.77 -11.23 29.82
C THR A 388 19.35 -10.34 30.97
N THR A 389 18.22 -9.65 30.82
CA THR A 389 17.63 -8.81 31.85
C THR A 389 16.17 -9.20 32.04
N ASP A 390 15.81 -9.74 33.20
CA ASP A 390 14.42 -10.01 33.61
C ASP A 390 14.03 -9.07 34.76
N GLN A 391 13.05 -8.20 34.54
CA GLN A 391 12.53 -7.27 35.54
C GLN A 391 11.04 -7.52 35.80
N LEU A 392 10.70 -7.94 37.03
CA LEU A 392 9.34 -8.13 37.49
C LEU A 392 9.00 -7.11 38.58
N GLY A 393 8.03 -6.23 38.34
CA GLY A 393 7.48 -5.33 39.37
C GLY A 393 7.47 -3.84 38.99
N LEU A 394 7.79 -2.96 39.94
CA LEU A 394 7.54 -1.52 39.82
C LEU A 394 8.85 -0.71 39.99
N LEU A 395 9.14 0.24 39.10
CA LEU A 395 10.33 1.12 39.22
C LEU A 395 11.69 0.39 39.26
N ASN A 396 11.83 -0.80 38.64
CA ASN A 396 13.13 -1.46 38.60
C ASN A 396 14.03 -0.83 37.52
N TYR A 397 15.32 -0.71 37.80
CA TYR A 397 16.36 -0.22 36.90
C TYR A 397 17.45 -1.29 36.74
N ALA A 398 17.73 -1.69 35.51
CA ALA A 398 18.78 -2.64 35.16
C ALA A 398 19.63 -2.04 34.04
N GLU A 399 20.95 -2.09 34.23
CA GLU A 399 21.92 -1.63 33.25
C GLU A 399 22.98 -2.73 33.10
N THR A 400 23.20 -3.20 31.88
CA THR A 400 24.32 -4.07 31.52
C THR A 400 25.18 -3.34 30.50
N VAL A 401 26.47 -3.16 30.80
CA VAL A 401 27.48 -2.66 29.87
C VAL A 401 28.58 -3.71 29.75
N GLN A 402 28.78 -4.26 28.54
CA GLN A 402 29.81 -5.25 28.25
C GLN A 402 30.74 -4.74 27.15
N PHE A 403 32.05 -4.66 27.43
CA PHE A 403 33.07 -4.24 26.46
C PHE A 403 34.15 -5.32 26.30
N GLY A 404 34.26 -5.91 25.13
CA GLY A 404 35.22 -6.99 24.82
C GLY A 404 34.50 -8.29 24.45
N ASP A 405 35.16 -9.44 24.62
CA ASP A 405 34.66 -10.69 24.06
C ASP A 405 34.17 -11.68 25.14
N LEU A 406 33.15 -12.48 24.80
CA LEU A 406 32.64 -13.61 25.60
C LEU A 406 32.11 -13.23 27.00
N HIS A 407 31.58 -12.02 27.17
CA HIS A 407 30.95 -11.65 28.43
C HIS A 407 29.58 -12.31 28.60
N MET A 408 29.26 -12.70 29.84
CA MET A 408 27.93 -13.18 30.20
C MET A 408 27.40 -12.37 31.39
N SER A 409 26.26 -11.71 31.20
CA SER A 409 25.51 -10.97 32.21
C SER A 409 24.10 -11.53 32.29
N ASN A 410 23.63 -11.76 33.51
CA ASN A 410 22.25 -12.13 33.78
C ASN A 410 21.76 -11.30 34.97
N ILE A 411 20.81 -10.40 34.72
CA ILE A 411 20.13 -9.58 35.73
C ILE A 411 18.73 -10.12 35.90
N VAL A 412 18.39 -10.56 37.12
CA VAL A 412 17.01 -10.89 37.51
C VAL A 412 16.61 -9.98 38.66
N GLN A 413 15.59 -9.17 38.47
CA GLN A 413 15.03 -8.26 39.47
C GLN A 413 13.56 -8.59 39.72
N THR A 414 13.19 -8.70 40.99
CA THR A 414 11.79 -8.86 41.39
C THR A 414 11.50 -7.91 42.55
N GLY A 415 10.44 -7.10 42.43
CA GLY A 415 10.00 -6.19 43.49
C GLY A 415 9.90 -4.72 43.05
N ILE A 416 10.09 -3.81 44.00
CA ILE A 416 9.91 -2.37 43.80
C ILE A 416 11.25 -1.64 43.97
N GLY A 417 11.65 -0.85 42.97
CA GLY A 417 12.79 0.07 43.09
C GLY A 417 14.16 -0.60 43.06
N ASN A 418 14.29 -1.81 42.50
CA ASN A 418 15.59 -2.48 42.44
C ASN A 418 16.51 -1.77 41.44
N VAL A 419 17.80 -1.65 41.75
CA VAL A 419 18.83 -1.10 40.86
C VAL A 419 19.92 -2.16 40.69
N SER A 420 20.23 -2.54 39.46
CA SER A 420 21.29 -3.48 39.11
C SER A 420 22.12 -2.88 37.99
N ILE A 421 23.43 -2.79 38.19
CA ILE A 421 24.37 -2.30 37.19
C ILE A 421 25.47 -3.35 37.06
N VAL A 422 25.61 -3.93 35.88
CA VAL A 422 26.67 -4.87 35.52
C VAL A 422 27.58 -4.18 34.52
N ASN A 423 28.86 -4.05 34.86
CA ASN A 423 29.88 -3.55 33.94
C ASN A 423 31.00 -4.60 33.84
N GLN A 424 31.20 -5.14 32.64
CA GLN A 424 32.23 -6.13 32.34
C GLN A 424 33.13 -5.60 31.23
N SER A 425 34.45 -5.66 31.43
CA SER A 425 35.43 -5.30 30.40
C SER A 425 36.62 -6.24 30.42
N ASN A 426 37.18 -6.56 29.24
CA ASN A 426 38.44 -7.30 29.10
C ASN A 426 39.33 -6.80 27.97
#